data_AF-A0A969TPW1-F1
#
_entry.id   AF-A0A969TPW1-F1
#
_cell.length_a   1.000
_cell.length_b   1.000
_cell.length_c   1.000
_cell.angle_alpha   90.00
_cell.angle_beta   90.00
_cell.angle_gamma   90.00
#
_symmetry.space_group_name_H-M   'P 1'
#
loop_
_entity.id
_entity.type
_entity.pdbx_description
1 polymer ?
#
loop_
_entity_poly.entity_id
_entity_poly.type
_entity_poly.pdbx_seq_one_letter_code
_entity_poly.pdbx_strand_id
1 'polypeptide(L)'
;MLAQKVAQKFRLPLISRDDIKESLFDSLGWRDREWSKQLGIASYRLLYYFIESQVSAGNSSIAESNFMPKFDNLKFLELKRKYKLYLLHIHCRADREVLFQRFKMRSESGDKTSRSCGSPQL
;
A
#
# COMPACT_ATOMS: atom_id res chain seq x y z
N MET A 1 -3.39 -6.60 -9.58
CA MET A 1 -2.14 -5.79 -9.49
C MET A 1 -0.89 -6.64 -9.75
N LEU A 2 0.27 -6.06 -10.07
CA LEU A 2 1.53 -6.83 -10.23
C LEU A 2 1.89 -7.60 -8.96
N ALA A 3 1.83 -6.94 -7.79
CA ALA A 3 2.15 -7.56 -6.50
C ALA A 3 1.31 -8.81 -6.22
N GLN A 4 0.01 -8.78 -6.52
CA GLN A 4 -0.88 -9.95 -6.41
C GLN A 4 -0.43 -11.11 -7.31
N LYS A 5 -0.06 -10.83 -8.57
CA LYS A 5 0.44 -11.88 -9.49
C LYS A 5 1.74 -12.50 -9.00
N VAL A 6 2.64 -11.69 -8.47
CA VAL A 6 3.91 -12.16 -7.89
C VAL A 6 3.64 -12.99 -6.62
N ALA A 7 2.79 -12.50 -5.71
CA ALA A 7 2.39 -13.19 -4.49
C ALA A 7 1.80 -14.57 -4.78
N GLN A 8 0.85 -14.65 -5.71
CA GLN A 8 0.24 -15.92 -6.12
C GLN A 8 1.25 -16.87 -6.76
N LYS A 9 2.10 -16.38 -7.67
CA LYS A 9 3.11 -17.19 -8.36
C LYS A 9 4.12 -17.81 -7.40
N PHE A 10 4.59 -17.04 -6.42
CA PHE A 10 5.61 -17.49 -5.46
C PHE A 10 5.02 -17.97 -4.12
N ARG A 11 3.70 -17.96 -3.98
CA ARG A 11 2.97 -18.33 -2.74
C ARG A 11 3.47 -17.56 -1.51
N LEU A 12 3.71 -16.26 -1.69
CA LEU A 12 4.17 -15.37 -0.63
C LEU A 12 3.00 -14.55 -0.06
N PRO A 13 2.99 -14.27 1.26
CA PRO A 13 2.09 -13.30 1.85
C PRO A 13 2.22 -11.94 1.15
N LEU A 14 1.08 -11.31 0.84
CA LEU A 14 1.01 -9.95 0.34
C LEU A 14 0.45 -9.04 1.42
N ILE A 15 1.18 -7.97 1.72
CA ILE A 15 0.77 -6.91 2.65
C ILE A 15 0.61 -5.65 1.81
N SER A 16 -0.62 -5.31 1.41
CA SER A 16 -0.93 -4.09 0.66
C SER A 16 -1.45 -3.00 1.58
N ARG A 17 -0.90 -1.79 1.43
CA ARG A 17 -1.36 -0.61 2.18
C ARG A 17 -2.79 -0.23 1.81
N ASP A 18 -3.16 -0.37 0.55
CA ASP A 18 -4.52 -0.04 0.09
C ASP A 18 -5.54 -1.05 0.65
N ASP A 19 -5.24 -2.36 0.61
CA ASP A 19 -6.12 -3.39 1.22
C ASP A 19 -6.35 -3.15 2.72
N ILE A 20 -5.29 -2.78 3.47
CA ILE A 20 -5.41 -2.41 4.89
C ILE A 20 -6.29 -1.18 5.05
N LYS A 21 -6.10 -0.14 4.22
CA LYS A 21 -6.86 1.10 4.31
C LYS A 21 -8.34 0.86 4.02
N GLU A 22 -8.65 0.06 3.01
CA GLU A 22 -10.01 -0.31 2.66
C GLU A 22 -10.67 -1.13 3.78
N SER A 23 -9.97 -2.11 4.36
CA SER A 23 -10.46 -2.85 5.53
C SER A 23 -10.79 -1.93 6.72
N LEU A 24 -9.95 -0.91 6.96
CA LEU A 24 -10.22 0.10 7.99
C LEU A 24 -11.43 0.98 7.63
N PHE A 25 -11.61 1.37 6.38
CA PHE A 25 -12.81 2.10 5.94
C PHE A 25 -14.08 1.26 6.11
N ASP A 26 -14.04 -0.02 5.75
CA ASP A 26 -15.19 -0.92 5.87
C ASP A 26 -15.54 -1.15 7.36
N SER A 27 -14.54 -1.20 8.24
CA SER A 27 -14.73 -1.46 9.67
C SER A 27 -15.07 -0.21 10.49
N LEU A 28 -14.46 0.93 10.18
CA LEU A 28 -14.55 2.17 10.97
C LEU A 28 -15.37 3.28 10.29
N GLY A 29 -15.75 3.07 9.03
CA GLY A 29 -16.48 4.04 8.22
C GLY A 29 -15.61 5.16 7.66
N TRP A 30 -16.28 6.06 6.94
CA TRP A 30 -15.71 7.27 6.34
C TRP A 30 -16.38 8.52 6.93
N ARG A 31 -15.67 9.66 6.95
CA ARG A 31 -16.17 10.95 7.47
C ARG A 31 -15.77 12.14 6.59
N ASP A 32 -14.49 12.50 6.64
CA ASP A 32 -13.95 13.65 5.91
C ASP A 32 -12.51 13.36 5.44
N ARG A 33 -11.87 14.39 4.87
CA ARG A 33 -10.51 14.30 4.36
C ARG A 33 -9.47 14.07 5.46
N GLU A 34 -9.64 14.68 6.63
CA GLU A 34 -8.70 14.50 7.74
C GLU A 34 -8.82 13.09 8.32
N TRP A 35 -10.03 12.55 8.44
CA TRP A 35 -10.27 11.14 8.77
C TRP A 35 -9.61 10.19 7.77
N SER A 36 -9.77 10.43 6.46
CA SER A 36 -9.11 9.63 5.42
C SER A 36 -7.57 9.67 5.54
N LYS A 37 -7.02 10.81 5.95
CA LYS A 37 -5.58 10.97 6.21
C LYS A 37 -5.15 10.20 7.47
N GLN A 38 -5.92 10.27 8.56
CA GLN A 38 -5.64 9.49 9.77
C GLN A 38 -5.68 7.98 9.49
N LEU A 39 -6.67 7.50 8.73
CA LEU A 39 -6.73 6.11 8.28
C LEU A 39 -5.54 5.76 7.37
N GLY A 40 -5.09 6.69 6.52
CA GLY A 40 -3.86 6.53 5.74
C GLY A 40 -2.62 6.34 6.61
N ILE A 41 -2.46 7.14 7.66
CA ILE A 41 -1.35 7.02 8.62
C ILE A 41 -1.44 5.68 9.36
N ALA A 42 -2.62 5.30 9.84
CA ALA A 42 -2.84 4.02 10.51
C ALA A 42 -2.50 2.83 9.59
N SER A 43 -2.88 2.91 8.32
CA SER A 43 -2.59 1.85 7.32
C SER A 43 -1.10 1.64 7.12
N TYR A 44 -0.31 2.72 7.07
CA TYR A 44 1.15 2.60 7.01
C TYR A 44 1.76 2.03 8.29
N ARG A 45 1.25 2.40 9.47
CA ARG A 45 1.71 1.81 10.73
C ARG A 45 1.46 0.30 10.76
N LEU A 46 0.27 -0.14 10.36
CA LEU A 46 -0.09 -1.55 10.25
C LEU A 46 0.72 -2.29 9.18
N LEU A 47 0.94 -1.68 8.02
CA LEU A 47 1.82 -2.21 6.97
C LEU A 47 3.21 -2.54 7.55
N TYR A 48 3.84 -1.59 8.24
CA TYR A 48 5.16 -1.82 8.85
C TYR A 48 5.13 -2.84 9.99
N TYR A 49 4.08 -2.84 10.81
CA TYR A 49 3.88 -3.84 11.84
C TYR A 49 3.82 -5.26 11.25
N PHE A 50 3.05 -5.47 10.19
CA PHE A 50 2.95 -6.78 9.53
C PHE A 50 4.23 -7.17 8.81
N ILE A 51 4.93 -6.23 8.17
CA ILE A 51 6.26 -6.49 7.59
C ILE A 51 7.20 -6.98 8.68
N GLU A 52 7.29 -6.25 9.81
CA GLU A 52 8.18 -6.63 10.91
C GLU A 52 7.80 -8.00 11.52
N SER A 53 6.51 -8.28 11.68
CA SER A 53 6.02 -9.59 12.13
C SER A 53 6.45 -10.73 11.19
N GLN A 54 6.39 -10.55 9.87
CA GLN A 54 6.84 -11.58 8.93
C GLN A 54 8.36 -11.79 9.00
N VAL A 55 9.14 -10.70 8.97
CA VAL A 55 10.61 -10.81 8.92
C VAL A 55 11.21 -11.29 10.24
N SER A 56 10.61 -10.94 11.39
CA SER A 56 11.02 -11.46 12.70
C SER A 56 10.76 -12.96 12.86
N ALA A 57 9.76 -13.49 12.16
CA ALA A 57 9.50 -14.93 12.06
C ALA A 57 10.37 -15.63 10.99
N GLY A 58 11.24 -14.90 10.27
CA GLY A 58 12.07 -15.45 9.19
C GLY A 58 11.32 -15.70 7.89
N ASN A 59 10.10 -15.18 7.74
CA ASN A 59 9.28 -15.40 6.55
C ASN A 59 9.58 -14.39 5.44
N SER A 60 9.54 -14.86 4.19
CA SER A 60 9.51 -13.99 3.03
C SER A 60 8.09 -13.43 2.83
N SER A 61 7.97 -12.15 2.49
CA SER A 61 6.69 -11.50 2.18
C SER A 61 6.85 -10.42 1.12
N ILE A 62 5.74 -10.01 0.53
CA ILE A 62 5.67 -8.88 -0.42
C ILE A 62 4.95 -7.74 0.29
N ALA A 63 5.58 -6.58 0.33
CA ALA A 63 4.95 -5.33 0.77
C ALA A 63 4.64 -4.46 -0.44
N GLU A 64 3.41 -3.96 -0.54
CA GLU A 64 2.96 -3.13 -1.64
C GLU A 64 2.41 -1.80 -1.12
N SER A 65 2.98 -0.71 -1.63
CA SER A 65 2.51 0.65 -1.43
C SER A 65 3.22 1.59 -2.40
N ASN A 66 2.75 2.84 -2.46
CA ASN A 66 3.44 3.97 -3.09
C ASN A 66 4.54 4.54 -2.18
N PHE A 67 5.48 3.70 -1.75
CA PHE A 67 6.54 4.08 -0.81
C PHE A 67 7.26 5.38 -1.23
N MET A 68 7.47 6.26 -0.27
CA MET A 68 8.15 7.54 -0.45
C MET A 68 9.60 7.39 0.03
N PRO A 69 10.60 7.51 -0.86
CA PRO A 69 12.01 7.30 -0.50
C PRO A 69 12.47 8.10 0.72
N LYS A 70 11.97 9.34 0.85
CA LYS A 70 12.28 10.24 1.98
C LYS A 70 11.92 9.65 3.36
N PHE A 71 10.87 8.83 3.44
CA PHE A 71 10.33 8.33 4.71
C PHE A 71 10.55 6.83 4.91
N ASP A 72 10.61 6.07 3.82
CA ASP A 72 10.50 4.61 3.89
C ASP A 72 11.86 3.92 3.75
N ASN A 73 12.85 4.55 3.10
CA ASN A 73 14.20 3.98 2.98
C ASN A 73 14.83 3.72 4.35
N LEU A 74 14.71 4.66 5.29
CA LEU A 74 15.28 4.50 6.64
C LEU A 74 14.67 3.29 7.36
N LYS A 75 13.35 3.11 7.30
CA LYS A 75 12.65 1.98 7.94
C LYS A 75 13.11 0.63 7.36
N PHE A 76 13.22 0.53 6.04
CA PHE A 76 13.69 -0.70 5.39
C PHE A 76 15.16 -1.00 5.71
N LEU A 77 16.02 0.02 5.80
CA LEU A 77 17.41 -0.14 6.22
C LEU A 77 17.53 -0.62 7.67
N GLU A 78 16.68 -0.09 8.56
CA GLU A 78 16.61 -0.54 9.96
C GLU A 78 16.18 -2.00 10.06
N LEU A 79 15.13 -2.41 9.34
CA LEU A 79 14.70 -3.81 9.27
C LEU A 79 15.82 -4.71 8.71
N LYS A 80 16.50 -4.27 7.65
CA LYS A 80 17.63 -5.01 7.07
C LYS A 80 18.76 -5.20 8.08
N ARG A 81 19.12 -4.17 8.84
CA ARG A 81 20.14 -4.25 9.90
C ARG A 81 19.72 -5.17 11.04
N LYS A 82 18.45 -5.10 11.46
CA LYS A 82 17.91 -5.87 12.59
C LYS A 82 17.76 -7.37 12.28
N TYR A 83 17.32 -7.72 11.07
CA TYR A 83 16.95 -9.10 10.72
C TYR A 83 17.78 -9.72 9.57
N LYS A 84 18.88 -9.09 9.14
CA LYS A 84 19.77 -9.56 8.05
C LYS A 84 19.01 -9.90 6.75
N LEU A 85 18.13 -9.01 6.33
CA LEU A 85 17.19 -9.24 5.22
C LEU A 85 17.83 -9.04 3.85
N TYR A 86 17.38 -9.83 2.88
CA TYR A 86 17.51 -9.53 1.46
C TYR A 86 16.29 -8.76 0.98
N LEU A 87 16.49 -7.52 0.54
CA LEU A 87 15.42 -6.66 0.03
C LEU A 87 15.48 -6.60 -1.50
N LEU A 88 14.40 -7.02 -2.16
CA LEU A 88 14.18 -6.83 -3.60
C LEU A 88 13.14 -5.73 -3.82
N HIS A 89 13.51 -4.68 -4.55
CA HIS A 89 12.62 -3.57 -4.85
C HIS A 89 12.16 -3.64 -6.32
N ILE A 90 10.85 -3.64 -6.53
CA ILE A 90 10.22 -3.55 -7.85
C ILE A 90 9.47 -2.23 -7.94
N HIS A 91 9.98 -1.30 -8.74
CA HIS A 91 9.35 0.00 -8.95
C HIS A 91 8.51 -0.01 -10.24
N CYS A 92 7.19 0.13 -10.10
CA CYS A 92 6.28 0.22 -11.24
C CYS A 92 6.10 1.68 -11.68
N ARG A 93 6.41 1.98 -12.94
CA ARG A 93 6.23 3.31 -13.55
C ARG A 93 5.40 3.23 -14.83
N ALA A 94 4.72 4.32 -15.15
CA ALA A 94 4.03 4.54 -16.41
C ALA A 94 3.98 6.04 -16.70
N ASP A 95 3.73 6.41 -17.95
CA ASP A 95 3.61 7.81 -18.36
C ASP A 95 2.44 8.51 -17.66
N ARG A 96 2.58 9.82 -17.46
CA ARG A 96 1.60 10.62 -16.69
C ARG A 96 0.21 10.52 -17.29
N GLU A 97 0.11 10.60 -18.61
CA GLU A 97 -1.13 10.53 -19.38
C GLU A 97 -1.80 9.18 -19.16
N VAL A 98 -1.03 8.09 -19.20
CA VAL A 98 -1.54 6.73 -18.94
C VAL A 98 -2.05 6.59 -17.49
N LEU A 99 -1.31 7.14 -16.51
CA LEU A 99 -1.73 7.13 -15.11
C LEU A 99 -3.02 7.93 -14.89
N PHE A 100 -3.15 9.09 -15.54
CA PHE A 100 -4.34 9.93 -15.47
C PHE A 100 -5.55 9.22 -16.07
N GLN A 101 -5.42 8.62 -17.27
CA GLN A 101 -6.51 7.85 -17.88
C GLN A 101 -6.94 6.67 -17.00
N ARG A 102 -5.98 5.93 -16.43
CA ARG A 102 -6.28 4.84 -15.48
C ARG A 102 -6.96 5.32 -14.21
N PHE A 103 -6.62 6.51 -13.71
CA PHE A 103 -7.30 7.11 -12.57
C PHE A 103 -8.75 7.49 -12.92
N LYS A 104 -8.95 8.16 -14.06
CA LYS A 104 -10.28 8.55 -14.55
C LYS A 104 -11.20 7.34 -14.71
N MET A 105 -10.74 6.29 -15.40
CA MET A 105 -11.51 5.06 -15.59
C MET A 105 -11.94 4.42 -14.27
N ARG A 106 -11.05 4.36 -13.26
CA ARG A 106 -11.37 3.81 -11.93
C ARG A 106 -12.39 4.65 -11.16
N SER A 107 -12.35 5.97 -11.33
CA SER A 107 -13.32 6.87 -10.72
C SER A 107 -14.71 6.73 -11.34
N GLU A 108 -14.78 6.52 -12.66
CA GLU A 108 -16.02 6.39 -13.41
C GLU A 108 -16.66 5.01 -13.25
N SER A 109 -15.85 3.95 -13.10
CA SER A 109 -16.35 2.58 -12.91
C SER A 109 -16.90 2.31 -11.51
N GLY A 110 -16.91 3.30 -10.60
CA GLY A 110 -17.37 3.14 -9.22
C GLY A 110 -16.50 2.19 -8.39
N ASP A 111 -15.26 1.96 -8.81
CA ASP A 111 -14.33 1.06 -8.12
C ASP A 111 -14.05 1.62 -6.72
N LYS A 112 -14.14 0.80 -5.67
CA LYS A 112 -14.30 1.26 -4.27
C LYS A 112 -13.20 2.23 -3.81
N THR A 113 -11.99 2.11 -4.34
CA THR A 113 -10.85 2.98 -4.06
C THR A 113 -11.11 4.46 -4.41
N SER A 114 -12.03 4.73 -5.35
CA SER A 114 -12.45 6.08 -5.77
C SER A 114 -13.28 6.83 -4.73
N ARG A 115 -13.97 6.14 -3.80
CA ARG A 115 -14.77 6.80 -2.75
C ARG A 115 -13.91 7.52 -1.71
N SER A 116 -12.62 7.23 -1.65
CA SER A 116 -11.69 7.77 -0.64
C SER A 116 -10.97 9.06 -1.05
N CYS A 117 -11.04 9.42 -2.34
CA CYS A 117 -10.63 10.72 -2.86
C CYS A 117 -11.90 11.50 -3.18
N GLY A 118 -12.16 12.56 -2.40
CA GLY A 118 -13.35 13.39 -2.53
C GLY A 118 -13.70 13.68 -3.98
N SER A 119 -14.98 13.53 -4.30
CA SER A 119 -15.59 14.04 -5.52
C SER A 119 -15.04 15.44 -5.83
N PRO A 120 -14.52 15.70 -7.04
CA PRO A 120 -14.28 17.07 -7.47
C PRO A 120 -15.64 17.73 -7.55
N GLN A 121 -15.95 18.61 -6.60
CA GLN A 121 -17.03 19.56 -6.79
C GLN A 121 -16.60 20.45 -7.95
N LEU A 122 -17.34 20.35 -9.05
CA LEU A 122 -17.44 21.39 -10.08
C LEU A 122 -17.80 22.72 -9.45
#